data_AF-A0A9X5GVB7-F1
#
_entry.id   AF-A0A9X5GVB7-F1
#
_cell.length_a   1.000
_cell.length_b   1.000
_cell.length_c   1.000
_cell.angle_alpha   90.00
_cell.angle_beta   90.00
_cell.angle_gamma   90.00
#
_symmetry.space_group_name_H-M   'P 1'
#
loop_
_entity.id
_entity.type
_entity.pdbx_description
1 polymer ?
#
loop_
_entity_poly.entity_id
_entity_poly.type
_entity_poly.pdbx_seq_one_letter_code
_entity_poly.pdbx_strand_id
1 'polypeptide(L)'
;MSKILELREKRAKAWEAAKKFLDSKRGEDGLLSAEDTAAYEKMEKEVVDLGKEIERLERQAAIDAELSKPTSEPITNKPNNHPDGEEKTGRATDNYRRTFWNTMRRKNFFDVENALQVGTDSEGGYLVPDEFEHTLVEALEEENCFRSLATVIQTSSGDRKIPVVASKGEAAWIDEEGAYPESDDSFGQVSIGAFKVATMIKVSDELLNDNVFNLEAYISKEFGRRIGTKEEEAFFIGDGKGKPTGILNATGGASDGVTTATANITFDDVMDLFYSLKAPYRKKAVWLLNDTTVKALRKLKDNNGNYIWQPSVQAGVPDMILNRPYHTSSYVPEVAAGSKVMAFGDFSYYWIADRQGRSFKRLNELFAATGQVGFLASQRVDGKLILAEAVKTMKVKSSASSAS
;
A
#
# COMPACT_ATOMS: atom_id res chain seq x y z
N MET A 1 0.60 -45.47 -2.28
CA MET A 1 1.67 -44.50 -2.62
C MET A 1 2.90 -45.14 -3.28
N SER A 2 3.43 -46.29 -2.83
CA SER A 2 4.63 -46.91 -3.45
C SER A 2 4.49 -47.21 -4.95
N LYS A 3 3.34 -47.76 -5.37
CA LYS A 3 3.10 -48.16 -6.76
C LYS A 3 3.01 -46.98 -7.76
N ILE A 4 2.52 -45.82 -7.32
CA ILE A 4 2.45 -44.60 -8.16
C ILE A 4 3.86 -44.05 -8.39
N LEU A 5 4.71 -44.06 -7.36
CA LEU A 5 6.11 -43.64 -7.46
C LEU A 5 6.90 -44.55 -8.42
N GLU A 6 6.73 -45.87 -8.30
CA GLU A 6 7.36 -46.84 -9.22
C GLU A 6 6.95 -46.64 -10.68
N LEU A 7 5.67 -46.34 -10.94
CA LEU A 7 5.18 -46.06 -12.30
C LEU A 7 5.70 -44.73 -12.85
N ARG A 8 5.83 -43.70 -11.99
CA ARG A 8 6.45 -42.42 -12.37
C ARG A 8 7.93 -42.60 -12.72
N GLU A 9 8.67 -43.41 -11.97
CA GLU A 9 10.06 -43.75 -12.30
C GLU A 9 10.17 -44.53 -13.62
N LYS A 10 9.28 -45.49 -13.87
CA LYS A 10 9.23 -46.22 -15.15
C LYS A 10 8.91 -45.30 -16.33
N ARG A 11 7.95 -44.39 -16.17
CA ARG A 11 7.60 -43.39 -17.19
C ARG A 11 8.75 -42.45 -17.48
N ALA A 12 9.46 -41.98 -16.44
CA ALA A 12 10.64 -41.14 -16.60
C ALA A 12 11.76 -41.87 -17.37
N LYS A 13 12.03 -43.14 -17.05
CA LYS A 13 13.01 -43.96 -17.78
C LYS A 13 12.61 -44.19 -19.25
N ALA A 14 11.34 -44.47 -19.52
CA ALA A 14 10.82 -44.66 -20.88
C ALA A 14 10.93 -43.35 -21.70
N TRP A 15 10.63 -42.20 -21.10
CA TRP A 15 10.76 -40.90 -21.74
C TRP A 15 12.22 -40.53 -22.06
N GLU A 16 13.15 -40.79 -21.14
CA GLU A 16 14.57 -40.58 -21.37
C GLU A 16 15.13 -41.53 -22.45
N ALA A 17 14.63 -42.76 -22.53
CA ALA A 17 14.96 -43.68 -23.62
C ALA A 17 14.43 -43.18 -24.97
N ALA A 18 13.18 -42.69 -25.02
CA ALA A 18 12.57 -42.12 -26.22
C ALA A 18 13.34 -40.89 -26.74
N LYS A 19 13.76 -39.99 -25.84
CA LYS A 19 14.61 -38.83 -26.19
C LYS A 19 15.96 -39.25 -26.78
N LYS A 20 16.66 -40.18 -26.11
CA LYS A 20 17.96 -40.67 -26.59
C LYS A 20 17.84 -41.37 -27.95
N PHE A 21 16.74 -42.09 -28.17
CA PHE A 21 16.46 -42.69 -29.47
C PHE A 21 16.25 -41.61 -30.55
N LEU A 22 15.45 -40.58 -30.25
CA LEU A 22 15.22 -39.46 -31.17
C LEU A 22 16.51 -38.71 -31.47
N ASP A 23 17.33 -38.39 -30.47
CA ASP A 23 18.60 -37.66 -30.65
C ASP A 23 19.65 -38.47 -31.41
N SER A 24 19.70 -39.79 -31.23
CA SER A 24 20.68 -40.66 -31.92
C SER A 24 20.32 -41.02 -33.36
N LYS A 25 19.05 -40.86 -33.75
CA LYS A 25 18.51 -41.24 -35.07
C LYS A 25 18.13 -40.05 -35.96
N ARG A 26 18.34 -38.83 -35.47
CA ARG A 26 18.12 -37.60 -36.25
C ARG A 26 19.32 -37.31 -37.14
N GLY A 27 19.12 -37.29 -38.47
CA GLY A 27 20.15 -36.89 -39.44
C GLY A 27 20.34 -35.37 -39.52
N GLU A 28 21.32 -34.90 -40.31
CA GLU A 28 21.61 -33.46 -40.51
C GLU A 28 20.42 -32.67 -41.09
N ASP A 29 19.48 -33.33 -41.78
CA ASP A 29 18.26 -32.72 -42.34
C ASP A 29 17.09 -32.67 -41.34
N GLY A 30 17.30 -33.09 -40.09
CA GLY A 30 16.32 -32.98 -39.00
C GLY A 30 15.16 -33.99 -39.02
N LEU A 31 15.10 -34.89 -40.01
CA LEU A 31 14.04 -35.87 -40.25
C LEU A 31 14.46 -37.30 -39.85
N LEU A 32 13.52 -38.12 -39.34
CA LEU A 32 13.71 -39.54 -39.02
C LEU A 32 13.32 -40.43 -40.20
N SER A 33 13.94 -41.61 -40.32
CA SER A 33 13.55 -42.62 -41.31
C SER A 33 12.14 -43.19 -41.02
N ALA A 34 11.48 -43.76 -42.03
CA ALA A 34 10.15 -44.38 -41.87
C ALA A 34 10.12 -45.55 -40.85
N GLU A 35 11.27 -46.22 -40.65
CA GLU A 35 11.39 -47.30 -39.66
C GLU A 35 11.68 -46.76 -38.25
N ASP A 36 12.50 -45.72 -38.13
CA ASP A 36 12.82 -45.08 -36.84
C ASP A 36 11.61 -44.28 -36.29
N THR A 37 10.79 -43.68 -37.17
CA THR A 37 9.52 -43.05 -36.78
C THR A 37 8.55 -44.04 -36.16
N ALA A 38 8.35 -45.22 -36.78
CA ALA A 38 7.50 -46.27 -36.23
C ALA A 38 8.02 -46.83 -34.89
N ALA A 39 9.34 -46.85 -34.68
CA ALA A 39 9.94 -47.23 -33.40
C ALA A 39 9.72 -46.15 -32.32
N TYR A 40 9.88 -44.87 -32.67
CA TYR A 40 9.64 -43.75 -31.76
C TYR A 40 8.16 -43.65 -31.34
N GLU A 41 7.22 -43.81 -32.27
CA GLU A 41 5.78 -43.82 -31.97
C GLU A 41 5.39 -44.93 -30.97
N LYS A 42 6.04 -46.09 -31.03
CA LYS A 42 5.84 -47.16 -30.04
C LYS A 42 6.33 -46.77 -28.65
N MET A 43 7.48 -46.11 -28.55
CA MET A 43 8.02 -45.61 -27.28
C MET A 43 7.18 -44.46 -26.71
N GLU A 44 6.71 -43.55 -27.56
CA GLU A 44 5.79 -42.49 -27.14
C GLU A 44 4.48 -43.07 -26.60
N LYS A 45 3.92 -44.07 -27.30
CA LYS A 45 2.72 -44.77 -26.85
C LYS A 45 2.90 -45.41 -25.48
N GLU A 46 4.05 -46.01 -25.21
CA GLU A 46 4.37 -46.58 -23.89
C GLU A 46 4.41 -45.50 -22.79
N VAL A 47 4.98 -44.32 -23.06
CA VAL A 47 5.01 -43.18 -22.12
C VAL A 47 3.60 -42.64 -21.84
N VAL A 48 2.74 -42.60 -22.87
CA VAL A 48 1.35 -42.16 -22.76
C VAL A 48 0.52 -43.16 -21.96
N ASP A 49 0.67 -44.46 -22.24
CA ASP A 49 -0.08 -45.52 -21.55
C ASP A 49 0.30 -45.61 -20.06
N LEU A 50 1.60 -45.46 -19.73
CA LEU A 50 2.07 -45.34 -18.34
C LEU A 50 1.49 -44.08 -17.66
N GLY A 51 1.36 -42.97 -18.39
CA GLY A 51 0.75 -41.75 -17.87
C GLY A 51 -0.73 -41.92 -17.52
N LYS A 52 -1.51 -42.56 -18.39
CA LYS A 52 -2.94 -42.85 -18.15
C LYS A 52 -3.16 -43.75 -16.94
N GLU A 53 -2.25 -44.71 -16.71
CA GLU A 53 -2.36 -45.60 -15.55
C GLU A 53 -2.03 -44.88 -14.23
N ILE A 54 -1.06 -43.96 -14.24
CA ILE A 54 -0.76 -43.10 -13.08
C ILE A 54 -1.99 -42.25 -12.72
N GLU A 55 -2.64 -41.64 -13.72
CA GLU A 55 -3.81 -40.80 -13.51
C GLU A 55 -4.99 -41.58 -12.90
N ARG A 56 -5.22 -42.81 -13.36
CA ARG A 56 -6.24 -43.71 -12.78
C ARG A 56 -5.96 -44.00 -11.31
N LEU A 57 -4.72 -44.33 -10.97
CA LEU A 57 -4.32 -44.65 -9.59
C LEU A 57 -4.34 -43.42 -8.69
N GLU A 58 -4.01 -42.24 -9.19
CA GLU A 58 -4.11 -40.98 -8.45
C GLU A 58 -5.56 -40.60 -8.18
N ARG A 59 -6.45 -40.75 -9.18
CA ARG A 59 -7.88 -40.54 -8.99
C ARG A 59 -8.47 -41.53 -7.99
N GLN A 60 -8.06 -42.80 -8.03
CA GLN A 60 -8.47 -43.79 -7.05
C GLN A 60 -7.97 -43.44 -5.63
N ALA A 61 -6.70 -43.05 -5.50
CA ALA A 61 -6.15 -42.64 -4.21
C ALA A 61 -6.81 -41.36 -3.66
N ALA A 62 -7.21 -40.42 -4.51
CA ALA A 62 -7.94 -39.23 -4.11
C ALA A 62 -9.35 -39.56 -3.61
N ILE A 63 -10.07 -40.45 -4.31
CA ILE A 63 -11.40 -40.92 -3.89
C ILE A 63 -11.30 -41.71 -2.58
N ASP A 64 -10.33 -42.61 -2.45
CA ASP A 64 -10.10 -43.36 -1.21
C ASP A 64 -9.72 -42.43 -0.06
N ALA A 65 -8.92 -41.39 -0.33
CA ALA A 65 -8.57 -40.36 0.66
C ALA A 65 -9.82 -39.58 1.10
N GLU A 66 -10.69 -39.18 0.17
CA GLU A 66 -11.96 -38.51 0.47
C GLU A 66 -12.92 -39.41 1.25
N LEU A 67 -13.04 -40.68 0.89
CA LEU A 67 -13.86 -41.67 1.61
C LEU A 67 -13.28 -42.04 2.98
N SER A 68 -11.96 -41.93 3.15
CA SER A 68 -11.27 -42.14 4.42
C SER A 68 -11.28 -40.92 5.33
N LYS A 69 -11.72 -39.75 4.85
CA LYS A 69 -11.93 -38.60 5.72
C LYS A 69 -13.01 -38.97 6.73
N PRO A 70 -12.72 -38.96 8.04
CA PRO A 70 -13.72 -39.28 9.04
C PRO A 70 -14.90 -38.32 8.90
N THR A 71 -16.12 -38.87 8.75
CA THR A 71 -17.37 -38.11 8.61
C THR A 71 -17.79 -37.40 9.90
N SER A 72 -16.99 -37.53 10.96
CA SER A 72 -17.18 -36.90 12.24
C SER A 72 -15.82 -36.39 12.74
N GLU A 73 -15.57 -35.10 12.58
CA GLU A 73 -14.68 -34.43 13.51
C GLU A 73 -15.31 -34.57 14.91
N PRO A 74 -14.57 -35.06 15.92
CA PRO A 74 -15.06 -35.06 17.28
C PRO A 74 -15.42 -33.62 17.64
N ILE A 75 -16.67 -33.38 18.00
CA ILE A 75 -17.10 -32.12 18.61
C ILE A 75 -16.31 -32.00 19.92
N THR A 76 -15.12 -31.39 19.86
CA THR A 76 -14.45 -30.94 21.07
C THR A 76 -15.25 -29.75 21.56
N ASN A 77 -16.21 -30.03 22.45
CA ASN A 77 -16.95 -29.02 23.19
C ASN A 77 -15.96 -28.21 24.04
N LYS A 78 -15.31 -27.21 23.43
CA LYS A 78 -14.79 -26.06 24.13
C LYS A 78 -15.98 -25.11 24.29
N PRO A 79 -16.42 -24.80 25.52
CA PRO A 79 -17.57 -23.93 25.73
C PRO A 79 -17.18 -22.46 25.44
N ASN A 80 -17.03 -22.12 24.15
CA ASN A 80 -17.23 -20.77 23.60
C ASN A 80 -17.04 -20.63 22.07
N ASN A 81 -16.86 -21.70 21.28
CA ASN A 81 -16.75 -21.50 19.83
C ASN A 81 -18.13 -21.22 19.23
N HIS A 82 -18.35 -19.98 18.80
CA HIS A 82 -19.47 -19.63 17.92
C HIS A 82 -19.34 -20.44 16.62
N PRO A 83 -20.38 -21.17 16.18
CA PRO A 83 -20.30 -22.02 14.98
C PRO A 83 -20.19 -21.25 13.66
N ASP A 84 -20.44 -19.93 13.68
CA ASP A 84 -20.50 -19.06 12.48
C ASP A 84 -19.32 -18.08 12.36
N GLY A 85 -18.29 -18.21 13.20
CA GLY A 85 -17.06 -17.43 13.06
C GLY A 85 -15.98 -18.27 12.40
N GLU A 86 -15.45 -17.85 11.25
CA GLU A 86 -14.20 -18.39 10.72
C GLU A 86 -13.18 -18.49 11.87
N GLU A 87 -12.51 -19.64 12.03
CA GLU A 87 -11.48 -19.79 13.05
C GLU A 87 -10.40 -18.73 12.80
N LYS A 88 -10.42 -17.64 13.57
CA LYS A 88 -9.47 -16.54 13.46
C LYS A 88 -8.07 -17.11 13.70
N THR A 89 -7.22 -17.12 12.66
CA THR A 89 -5.85 -17.64 12.73
C THR A 89 -4.83 -16.50 12.95
N GLY A 90 -3.70 -16.80 13.59
CA GLY A 90 -2.61 -15.84 13.75
C GLY A 90 -2.96 -14.66 14.67
N ARG A 91 -2.75 -13.42 14.21
CA ARG A 91 -2.95 -12.18 14.99
C ARG A 91 -4.41 -11.83 15.25
N ALA A 92 -5.32 -12.38 14.45
CA ALA A 92 -6.75 -12.27 14.65
C ALA A 92 -7.25 -13.10 15.85
N THR A 93 -6.46 -14.06 16.35
CA THR A 93 -6.91 -14.96 17.42
C THR A 93 -7.13 -14.21 18.74
N ASP A 94 -8.22 -14.52 19.46
CA ASP A 94 -8.48 -13.96 20.80
C ASP A 94 -7.35 -14.24 21.80
N ASN A 95 -6.66 -15.37 21.67
CA ASN A 95 -5.49 -15.68 22.48
C ASN A 95 -4.33 -14.72 22.21
N TYR A 96 -4.09 -14.34 20.95
CA TYR A 96 -3.06 -13.36 20.58
C TYR A 96 -3.37 -11.98 21.17
N ARG A 97 -4.62 -11.53 21.02
CA ARG A 97 -5.08 -10.25 21.60
C ARG A 97 -4.90 -10.18 23.11
N ARG A 98 -5.31 -11.23 23.83
CA ARG A 98 -5.19 -11.29 25.29
C ARG A 98 -3.73 -11.34 25.75
N THR A 99 -2.91 -12.18 25.11
CA THR A 99 -1.48 -12.31 25.44
C THR A 99 -0.73 -11.02 25.15
N PHE A 100 -1.00 -10.34 24.02
CA PHE A 100 -0.43 -9.05 23.68
C PHE A 100 -0.70 -7.99 24.77
N TRP A 101 -1.96 -7.80 25.16
CA TRP A 101 -2.31 -6.80 26.17
C TRP A 101 -1.84 -7.15 27.58
N ASN A 102 -1.76 -8.43 27.92
CA ASN A 102 -1.18 -8.86 29.20
C ASN A 102 0.31 -8.56 29.26
N THR A 103 1.05 -8.79 28.17
CA THR A 103 2.48 -8.44 28.05
C THR A 103 2.70 -6.93 28.06
N MET A 104 1.80 -6.15 27.45
CA MET A 104 1.85 -4.69 27.52
C MET A 104 1.53 -4.17 28.92
N ARG A 105 0.65 -4.82 29.68
CA ARG A 105 0.27 -4.37 31.03
C ARG A 105 1.17 -4.91 32.15
N ARG A 106 1.78 -6.08 32.03
CA ARG A 106 2.59 -6.67 33.12
C ARG A 106 4.09 -6.66 32.83
N LYS A 107 4.89 -6.32 33.84
CA LYS A 107 6.35 -6.19 33.76
C LYS A 107 7.08 -7.51 33.44
N ASN A 108 6.52 -8.65 33.87
CA ASN A 108 7.12 -9.98 33.81
C ASN A 108 6.08 -11.04 33.42
N PHE A 109 5.66 -11.11 32.16
CA PHE A 109 4.95 -12.28 31.66
C PHE A 109 5.98 -13.22 31.01
N PHE A 110 6.49 -14.18 31.79
CA PHE A 110 7.48 -15.17 31.35
C PHE A 110 6.88 -16.27 30.45
N ASP A 111 5.55 -16.33 30.34
CA ASP A 111 4.87 -17.10 29.31
C ASP A 111 4.83 -16.26 28.03
N VAL A 112 5.98 -16.14 27.36
CA VAL A 112 6.00 -15.87 25.92
C VAL A 112 5.35 -17.10 25.28
N GLU A 113 4.02 -17.12 25.27
CA GLU A 113 3.25 -18.15 24.59
C GLU A 113 3.69 -18.18 23.12
N ASN A 114 3.77 -19.39 22.56
CA ASN A 114 4.03 -19.64 21.14
C ASN A 114 3.13 -18.76 20.21
N ALA A 115 1.97 -18.31 20.72
CA ALA A 115 1.09 -17.34 20.09
C ALA A 115 1.77 -16.01 19.68
N LEU A 116 2.64 -15.43 20.51
CA LEU A 116 3.31 -14.14 20.21
C LEU A 116 4.46 -14.27 19.20
N GLN A 117 4.94 -15.49 18.96
CA GLN A 117 6.03 -15.77 18.01
C GLN A 117 5.64 -15.38 16.56
N VAL A 118 4.36 -15.55 16.20
CA VAL A 118 3.81 -15.20 14.87
C VAL A 118 3.80 -13.68 14.62
N GLY A 119 3.83 -12.88 15.69
CA GLY A 119 3.77 -11.42 15.63
C GLY A 119 5.05 -10.71 16.05
N THR A 120 6.17 -11.42 16.20
CA THR A 120 7.44 -10.79 16.60
C THR A 120 8.03 -10.01 15.42
N ASP A 121 8.25 -8.70 15.60
CA ASP A 121 8.93 -7.87 14.59
C ASP A 121 10.46 -8.06 14.66
N SER A 122 11.14 -7.95 13.52
CA SER A 122 12.59 -8.17 13.40
C SER A 122 13.44 -7.19 14.22
N GLU A 123 12.88 -6.04 14.61
CA GLU A 123 13.55 -5.02 15.42
C GLU A 123 13.24 -5.14 16.94
N GLY A 124 12.54 -6.20 17.33
CA GLY A 124 12.13 -6.46 18.71
C GLY A 124 10.91 -5.64 19.10
N GLY A 125 9.80 -6.32 19.33
CA GLY A 125 8.48 -5.76 19.60
C GLY A 125 7.40 -6.74 19.10
N TYR A 126 6.14 -6.47 19.42
CA TYR A 126 5.02 -7.28 18.96
C TYR A 126 4.17 -6.47 17.98
N LEU A 127 3.77 -7.12 16.89
CA LEU A 127 2.82 -6.59 15.94
C LEU A 127 1.44 -6.56 16.60
N VAL A 128 0.73 -5.48 16.34
CA VAL A 128 -0.59 -5.24 16.94
C VAL A 128 -1.58 -6.32 16.52
N PRO A 129 -2.50 -6.76 17.40
CA PRO A 129 -3.63 -7.61 17.02
C PRO A 129 -4.52 -6.92 15.97
N ASP A 130 -5.09 -7.68 15.03
CA ASP A 130 -5.78 -7.13 13.86
C ASP A 130 -6.94 -6.18 14.23
N GLU A 131 -7.73 -6.50 15.25
CA GLU A 131 -8.82 -5.63 15.74
C GLU A 131 -8.29 -4.27 16.25
N PHE A 132 -7.16 -4.27 16.95
CA PHE A 132 -6.54 -3.03 17.40
C PHE A 132 -5.80 -2.32 16.25
N GLU A 133 -5.37 -3.06 15.22
CA GLU A 133 -4.82 -2.44 14.01
C GLU A 133 -5.90 -1.64 13.28
N HIS A 134 -7.12 -2.16 13.19
CA HIS A 134 -8.26 -1.45 12.59
C HIS A 134 -8.59 -0.14 13.33
N THR A 135 -8.64 -0.16 14.66
CA THR A 135 -8.89 1.07 15.43
C THR A 135 -7.75 2.09 15.29
N LEU A 136 -6.51 1.61 15.14
CA LEU A 136 -5.37 2.47 14.82
C LEU A 136 -5.44 3.04 13.39
N VAL A 137 -5.93 2.27 12.40
CA VAL A 137 -6.15 2.77 11.04
C VAL A 137 -7.20 3.87 11.07
N GLU A 138 -8.33 3.62 11.72
CA GLU A 138 -9.44 4.58 11.82
C GLU A 138 -8.99 5.89 12.48
N ALA A 139 -8.29 5.80 13.62
CA ALA A 139 -7.73 6.98 14.30
C ALA A 139 -6.67 7.72 13.45
N LEU A 140 -5.96 7.03 12.57
CA LEU A 140 -5.03 7.66 11.62
C LEU A 140 -5.75 8.31 10.45
N GLU A 141 -6.80 7.71 9.91
CA GLU A 141 -7.60 8.27 8.82
C GLU A 141 -8.39 9.51 9.25
N GLU A 142 -8.86 9.54 10.50
CA GLU A 142 -9.50 10.72 11.09
C GLU A 142 -8.55 11.93 11.19
N GLU A 143 -7.28 11.68 11.54
CA GLU A 143 -6.27 12.73 11.72
C GLU A 143 -5.56 13.09 10.40
N ASN A 144 -5.38 12.13 9.49
CA ASN A 144 -4.64 12.31 8.24
C ASN A 144 -5.60 12.27 7.03
N CYS A 145 -6.07 13.47 6.64
CA CYS A 145 -6.96 13.62 5.49
C CYS A 145 -6.34 13.08 4.18
N PHE A 146 -5.02 13.12 4.06
CA PHE A 146 -4.31 12.71 2.84
C PHE A 146 -4.38 11.20 2.59
N ARG A 147 -4.46 10.38 3.65
CA ARG A 147 -4.66 8.92 3.51
C ARG A 147 -5.97 8.58 2.80
N SER A 148 -7.04 9.33 3.05
CA SER A 148 -8.34 9.13 2.39
C SER A 148 -8.36 9.49 0.90
N LEU A 149 -7.41 10.34 0.48
CA LEU A 149 -7.28 10.82 -0.90
C LEU A 149 -6.33 9.96 -1.75
N ALA A 150 -5.36 9.33 -1.09
CA ALA A 150 -4.31 8.51 -1.70
C ALA A 150 -4.72 7.03 -1.82
N THR A 151 -3.98 6.26 -2.62
CA THR A 151 -4.12 4.80 -2.66
C THR A 151 -3.22 4.17 -1.61
N VAL A 152 -3.81 3.48 -0.62
CA VAL A 152 -3.07 2.75 0.41
C VAL A 152 -2.86 1.29 -0.01
N ILE A 153 -1.62 0.81 0.05
CA ILE A 153 -1.25 -0.58 -0.21
C ILE A 153 -0.51 -1.17 0.98
N GLN A 154 -0.80 -2.43 1.32
CA GLN A 154 -0.05 -3.16 2.35
C GLN A 154 1.01 -4.06 1.71
N THR A 155 2.24 -3.99 2.22
CA THR A 155 3.38 -4.78 1.72
C THR A 155 4.04 -5.59 2.83
N SER A 156 4.23 -6.89 2.59
CA SER A 156 4.83 -7.83 3.55
C SER A 156 6.37 -7.93 3.45
N SER A 157 6.98 -7.57 2.30
CA SER A 157 8.44 -7.71 2.10
C SER A 157 9.04 -6.71 1.10
N GLY A 158 10.26 -6.25 1.38
CA GLY A 158 11.18 -5.61 0.42
C GLY A 158 10.78 -4.22 -0.10
N ASP A 159 11.70 -3.57 -0.81
CA ASP A 159 11.39 -2.39 -1.62
C ASP A 159 10.53 -2.84 -2.80
N ARG A 160 9.33 -2.30 -2.93
CA ARG A 160 8.43 -2.65 -4.02
C ARG A 160 8.75 -1.77 -5.23
N LYS A 161 9.27 -2.39 -6.29
CA LYS A 161 9.44 -1.73 -7.58
C LYS A 161 8.11 -1.79 -8.32
N ILE A 162 7.47 -0.65 -8.50
CA ILE A 162 6.26 -0.52 -9.30
C ILE A 162 6.70 -0.09 -10.70
N PRO A 163 6.45 -0.90 -11.74
CA PRO A 163 6.60 -0.45 -13.10
C PRO A 163 5.49 0.56 -13.38
N VAL A 164 5.89 1.79 -13.66
CA VAL A 164 5.00 2.88 -14.06
C VAL A 164 5.25 3.15 -15.53
N VAL A 165 4.19 3.28 -16.32
CA VAL A 165 4.34 3.66 -17.73
C VAL A 165 4.87 5.10 -17.78
N ALA A 166 6.11 5.27 -18.24
CA ALA A 166 6.77 6.57 -18.35
C ALA A 166 6.35 7.32 -19.63
N SER A 167 6.08 6.60 -20.70
CA SER A 167 5.44 7.12 -21.92
C SER A 167 4.42 6.12 -22.43
N LYS A 168 3.23 6.60 -22.79
CA LYS A 168 2.26 5.82 -23.55
C LYS A 168 2.55 6.04 -25.03
N GLY A 169 2.59 4.97 -25.81
CA GLY A 169 2.64 5.04 -27.26
C GLY A 169 1.44 5.80 -27.80
N GLU A 170 1.66 6.63 -28.82
CA GLU A 170 0.61 7.38 -29.49
C GLU A 170 0.15 6.61 -30.74
N ALA A 171 -1.16 6.38 -30.84
CA ALA A 171 -1.75 5.83 -32.06
C ALA A 171 -1.80 6.92 -33.13
N ALA A 172 -1.22 6.65 -34.30
CA ALA A 172 -1.34 7.52 -35.46
C ALA A 172 -2.42 6.99 -36.42
N TRP A 173 -3.18 7.90 -37.02
CA TRP A 173 -3.98 7.57 -38.19
C TRP A 173 -3.04 7.33 -39.37
N ILE A 174 -3.14 6.16 -39.99
CA ILE A 174 -2.38 5.80 -41.18
C ILE A 174 -3.31 5.75 -42.40
N ASP A 175 -2.81 6.22 -43.54
CA ASP A 175 -3.47 6.03 -44.82
C ASP A 175 -3.35 4.56 -45.29
N GLU A 176 -4.13 4.18 -46.30
CA GLU A 176 -4.07 2.84 -46.91
C GLU A 176 -2.63 2.58 -47.43
N GLU A 177 -2.02 1.46 -47.04
CA GLU A 177 -0.59 1.10 -47.28
C GLU A 177 0.47 1.91 -46.49
N GLY A 178 0.06 2.75 -45.54
CA GLY A 178 0.98 3.44 -44.64
C GLY A 178 1.70 2.49 -43.68
N ALA A 179 3.01 2.70 -43.48
CA ALA A 179 3.79 1.96 -42.48
C ALA A 179 3.29 2.29 -41.07
N TYR A 180 3.04 1.27 -40.26
CA TYR A 180 2.69 1.44 -38.85
C TYR A 180 3.84 2.10 -38.10
N PRO A 181 3.66 3.28 -37.48
CA PRO A 181 4.69 3.86 -36.65
C PRO A 181 4.90 2.98 -35.41
N GLU A 182 6.15 2.57 -35.17
CA GLU A 182 6.54 1.94 -33.91
C GLU A 182 6.46 2.99 -32.80
N SER A 183 5.51 2.81 -31.89
CA SER A 183 5.36 3.63 -30.69
C SER A 183 5.40 2.72 -29.48
N ASP A 184 6.61 2.48 -28.97
CA ASP A 184 6.82 1.62 -27.80
C ASP A 184 6.48 2.35 -26.51
N ASP A 185 5.77 1.66 -25.62
CA ASP A 185 5.58 2.07 -24.23
C ASP A 185 6.92 1.95 -23.49
N SER A 186 7.45 3.06 -22.97
CA SER A 186 8.60 3.01 -22.06
C SER A 186 8.11 2.85 -20.63
N PHE A 187 8.61 1.84 -19.91
CA PHE A 187 8.29 1.61 -18.51
C PHE A 187 9.40 2.21 -17.63
N GLY A 188 9.04 3.23 -16.84
CA GLY A 188 9.87 3.72 -15.74
C GLY A 188 9.65 2.87 -14.49
N GLN A 189 10.71 2.57 -13.73
CA GLN A 189 10.54 1.91 -12.44
C GLN A 189 10.53 2.95 -11.32
N VAL A 190 9.41 3.05 -10.60
CA VAL A 190 9.33 3.82 -9.36
C VAL A 190 9.45 2.84 -8.21
N SER A 191 10.55 2.94 -7.45
CA SER A 191 10.73 2.19 -6.21
C SER A 191 10.05 2.92 -5.06
N ILE A 192 9.23 2.20 -4.30
CA ILE A 192 8.71 2.62 -3.00
C ILE A 192 9.44 1.79 -1.94
N GLY A 193 10.10 2.48 -1.03
CA GLY A 193 10.84 1.88 0.08
C GLY A 193 9.97 1.73 1.32
N ALA A 194 10.60 1.79 2.49
CA ALA A 194 9.89 1.82 3.77
C ALA A 194 10.69 2.62 4.79
N PHE A 195 10.18 3.80 5.16
CA PHE A 195 10.79 4.64 6.18
C PHE A 195 10.14 4.38 7.53
N LYS A 196 10.94 4.39 8.60
CA LYS A 196 10.44 4.14 9.96
C LYS A 196 10.00 5.46 10.60
N VAL A 197 8.72 5.55 10.96
CA VAL A 197 8.18 6.58 11.86
C VAL A 197 7.96 5.93 13.22
N ALA A 198 8.41 6.60 14.29
CA ALA A 198 8.31 6.07 15.64
C ALA A 198 8.00 7.18 16.64
N THR A 199 7.25 6.82 17.69
CA THR A 199 6.98 7.70 18.82
C THR A 199 7.09 6.94 20.13
N MET A 200 7.37 7.66 21.20
CA MET A 200 7.46 7.11 22.55
C MET A 200 6.46 7.83 23.46
N ILE A 201 5.63 7.05 24.15
CA ILE A 201 4.67 7.52 25.13
C ILE A 201 5.13 7.03 26.50
N LYS A 202 5.14 7.89 27.51
CA LYS A 202 5.45 7.52 28.89
C LYS A 202 4.16 7.48 29.70
N VAL A 203 3.96 6.41 30.47
CA VAL A 203 2.81 6.22 31.35
C VAL A 203 3.32 5.88 32.75
N SER A 204 2.68 6.41 33.80
CA SER A 204 3.03 6.06 35.19
C SER A 204 2.68 4.60 35.48
N ASP A 205 3.55 3.89 36.18
CA ASP A 205 3.30 2.50 36.60
C ASP A 205 2.12 2.44 37.60
N GLU A 206 1.93 3.47 38.43
CA GLU A 206 0.78 3.58 39.34
C GLU A 206 -0.54 3.66 38.57
N LEU A 207 -0.58 4.51 37.54
CA LEU A 207 -1.76 4.68 36.69
C LEU A 207 -2.07 3.41 35.88
N LEU A 208 -1.03 2.68 35.47
CA LEU A 208 -1.17 1.45 34.71
C LEU A 208 -1.69 0.29 35.56
N ASN A 209 -1.39 0.28 36.86
CA ASN A 209 -1.92 -0.69 37.82
C ASN A 209 -3.37 -0.37 38.25
N ASP A 210 -3.86 0.84 38.00
CA ASP A 210 -5.26 1.19 38.22
C ASP A 210 -6.16 0.58 37.12
N ASN A 211 -7.13 -0.23 37.54
CA ASN A 211 -8.01 -0.98 36.63
C ASN A 211 -8.97 -0.08 35.83
N VAL A 212 -9.08 1.20 36.18
CA VAL A 212 -9.95 2.17 35.50
C VAL A 212 -9.30 2.78 34.25
N PHE A 213 -7.96 2.73 34.11
CA PHE A 213 -7.27 3.37 33.00
C PHE A 213 -7.30 2.53 31.72
N ASN A 214 -8.00 3.01 30.69
CA ASN A 214 -7.99 2.39 29.37
C ASN A 214 -6.73 2.77 28.57
N LEU A 215 -5.65 2.03 28.83
CA LEU A 215 -4.37 2.19 28.14
C LEU A 215 -4.48 2.03 26.62
N GLU A 216 -5.33 1.12 26.15
CA GLU A 216 -5.54 0.82 24.73
C GLU A 216 -6.11 2.02 23.97
N ALA A 217 -7.17 2.63 24.52
CA ALA A 217 -7.79 3.84 23.95
C ALA A 217 -6.84 5.05 24.02
N TYR A 218 -6.08 5.19 25.11
CA TYR A 218 -5.12 6.29 25.24
C TYR A 218 -3.97 6.17 24.24
N ILE A 219 -3.39 4.97 24.11
CA ILE A 219 -2.31 4.69 23.17
C ILE A 219 -2.79 4.88 21.73
N SER A 220 -3.96 4.35 21.36
CA SER A 220 -4.49 4.49 20.00
C SER A 220 -4.69 5.94 19.59
N LYS A 221 -5.30 6.75 20.47
CA LYS A 221 -5.52 8.17 20.21
C LYS A 221 -4.21 8.95 20.07
N GLU A 222 -3.28 8.79 21.01
CA GLU A 222 -1.99 9.49 20.95
C GLU A 222 -1.11 8.99 19.79
N PHE A 223 -1.20 7.71 19.44
CA PHE A 223 -0.55 7.15 18.27
C PHE A 223 -1.09 7.76 16.98
N GLY A 224 -2.41 7.69 16.78
CA GLY A 224 -3.10 8.23 15.61
C GLY A 224 -2.77 9.71 15.42
N ARG A 225 -2.90 10.50 16.49
CA ARG A 225 -2.53 11.93 16.47
C ARG A 225 -1.06 12.14 16.09
N ARG A 226 -0.10 11.57 16.84
CA ARG A 226 1.33 11.88 16.64
C ARG A 226 1.90 11.34 15.33
N ILE A 227 1.56 10.10 14.99
CA ILE A 227 2.05 9.47 13.76
C ILE A 227 1.28 10.04 12.56
N GLY A 228 -0.05 10.18 12.63
CA GLY A 228 -0.86 10.76 11.57
C GLY A 228 -0.42 12.16 11.19
N THR A 229 -0.18 13.02 12.20
CA THR A 229 0.37 14.37 12.02
C THR A 229 1.72 14.36 11.28
N LYS A 230 2.63 13.46 11.66
CA LYS A 230 3.97 13.36 11.04
C LYS A 230 3.96 12.74 9.65
N GLU A 231 3.05 11.80 9.41
CA GLU A 231 2.83 11.23 8.09
C GLU A 231 2.23 12.26 7.15
N GLU A 232 1.23 13.02 7.60
CA GLU A 232 0.64 14.09 6.81
C GLU A 232 1.70 15.12 6.42
N GLU A 233 2.51 15.60 7.37
CA GLU A 233 3.66 16.46 7.09
C GLU A 233 4.58 15.87 6.00
N ALA A 234 4.92 14.58 6.11
CA ALA A 234 5.78 13.92 5.14
C ALA A 234 5.12 13.76 3.75
N PHE A 235 3.81 13.50 3.69
CA PHE A 235 3.08 13.38 2.43
C PHE A 235 2.91 14.71 1.71
N PHE A 236 2.86 15.84 2.43
CA PHE A 236 2.83 17.16 1.83
C PHE A 236 4.22 17.67 1.43
N ILE A 237 5.18 17.68 2.36
CA ILE A 237 6.46 18.39 2.21
C ILE A 237 7.71 17.52 2.43
N GLY A 238 7.56 16.19 2.49
CA GLY A 238 8.67 15.26 2.67
C GLY A 238 9.73 15.37 1.57
N ASP A 239 11.00 15.19 1.96
CA ASP A 239 12.18 15.37 1.10
C ASP A 239 12.69 14.08 0.44
N GLY A 240 12.05 12.94 0.71
CA GLY A 240 12.49 11.63 0.23
C GLY A 240 13.74 11.08 0.94
N LYS A 241 14.29 11.77 1.95
CA LYS A 241 15.51 11.38 2.67
C LYS A 241 15.17 10.90 4.08
N GLY A 242 15.01 9.59 4.23
CA GLY A 242 14.61 8.99 5.51
C GLY A 242 13.14 9.22 5.86
N LYS A 243 12.35 9.78 4.93
CA LYS A 243 10.91 10.01 5.00
C LYS A 243 10.32 10.03 3.59
N PRO A 244 8.98 9.85 3.45
CA PRO A 244 8.29 9.92 2.16
C PRO A 244 8.63 11.13 1.30
N THR A 245 8.41 11.02 -0.02
CA THR A 245 8.50 12.17 -0.93
C THR A 245 7.16 12.88 -0.96
N GLY A 246 7.15 14.13 -0.51
CA GLY A 246 5.93 14.92 -0.43
C GLY A 246 5.40 15.37 -1.79
N ILE A 247 4.10 15.57 -1.90
CA ILE A 247 3.45 16.00 -3.14
C ILE A 247 3.87 17.41 -3.58
N LEU A 248 4.26 18.27 -2.64
CA LEU A 248 4.72 19.63 -2.93
C LEU A 248 6.23 19.71 -3.10
N ASN A 249 6.94 18.58 -3.05
CA ASN A 249 8.38 18.57 -3.31
C ASN A 249 8.67 19.07 -4.75
N ALA A 250 9.81 19.73 -4.93
CA ALA A 250 10.30 20.14 -6.25
C ALA A 250 10.72 18.94 -7.11
N THR A 251 11.24 17.88 -6.47
CA THR A 251 11.73 16.67 -7.14
C THR A 251 10.90 15.47 -6.71
N GLY A 252 10.25 14.80 -7.67
CA GLY A 252 9.41 13.63 -7.39
C GLY A 252 8.03 13.94 -6.78
N GLY A 253 7.69 15.23 -6.62
CA GLY A 253 6.36 15.71 -6.29
C GLY A 253 5.51 16.02 -7.53
N ALA A 254 4.37 16.69 -7.30
CA ALA A 254 3.47 17.15 -8.34
C ALA A 254 4.14 18.17 -9.28
N SER A 255 3.75 18.11 -10.55
CA SER A 255 4.28 19.01 -11.57
C SER A 255 3.71 20.42 -11.41
N ASP A 256 4.51 21.44 -11.71
CA ASP A 256 4.02 22.81 -11.70
C ASP A 256 2.97 23.00 -12.81
N GLY A 257 1.82 23.57 -12.46
CA GLY A 257 0.74 23.90 -13.38
C GLY A 257 0.73 25.38 -13.72
N VAL A 258 0.73 26.23 -12.70
CA VAL A 258 0.64 27.68 -12.85
C VAL A 258 1.61 28.36 -11.89
N THR A 259 2.26 29.43 -12.37
CA THR A 259 2.96 30.38 -11.50
C THR A 259 2.21 31.69 -11.55
N THR A 260 1.81 32.22 -10.39
CA THR A 260 1.04 33.47 -10.34
C THR A 260 1.81 34.62 -10.97
N ALA A 261 1.12 35.61 -11.53
CA ALA A 261 1.79 36.78 -12.11
C ALA A 261 2.36 37.74 -11.04
N THR A 262 1.74 37.77 -9.85
CA THR A 262 2.11 38.61 -8.71
C THR A 262 2.20 37.80 -7.41
N ALA A 263 2.56 38.43 -6.30
CA ALA A 263 2.54 37.79 -4.98
C ALA A 263 1.11 37.49 -4.46
N ASN A 264 0.08 38.03 -5.12
CA ASN A 264 -1.33 37.77 -4.80
C ASN A 264 -1.90 36.71 -5.72
N ILE A 265 -2.82 35.89 -5.18
CA ILE A 265 -3.58 34.90 -5.94
C ILE A 265 -4.82 35.60 -6.53
N THR A 266 -5.02 35.45 -7.83
CA THR A 266 -6.23 35.90 -8.53
C THR A 266 -7.14 34.71 -8.86
N PHE A 267 -8.39 34.97 -9.21
CA PHE A 267 -9.30 33.89 -9.62
C PHE A 267 -8.91 33.29 -10.99
N ASP A 268 -8.31 34.09 -11.86
CA ASP A 268 -7.77 33.62 -13.14
C ASP A 268 -6.64 32.60 -12.92
N ASP A 269 -5.74 32.84 -11.96
CA ASP A 269 -4.69 31.87 -11.61
C ASP A 269 -5.29 30.50 -11.19
N VAL A 270 -6.41 30.51 -10.46
CA VAL A 270 -7.11 29.29 -10.02
C VAL A 270 -7.75 28.57 -11.20
N MET A 271 -8.35 29.32 -12.12
CA MET A 271 -8.94 28.79 -13.34
C MET A 271 -7.87 28.17 -14.24
N ASP A 272 -6.73 28.85 -14.39
CA ASP A 272 -5.58 28.35 -15.14
C ASP A 272 -5.05 27.06 -14.52
N LEU A 273 -4.98 26.97 -13.18
CA LEU A 273 -4.57 25.73 -12.51
C LEU A 273 -5.56 24.60 -12.80
N PHE A 274 -6.86 24.87 -12.77
CA PHE A 274 -7.90 23.89 -13.09
C PHE A 274 -7.75 23.35 -14.51
N TYR A 275 -7.52 24.23 -15.49
CA TYR A 275 -7.38 23.83 -16.90
C TYR A 275 -5.98 23.30 -17.25
N SER A 276 -4.96 23.54 -16.43
CA SER A 276 -3.62 22.95 -16.59
C SER A 276 -3.61 21.43 -16.37
N LEU A 277 -4.61 20.90 -15.66
CA LEU A 277 -4.79 19.46 -15.46
C LEU A 277 -5.49 18.82 -16.67
N LYS A 278 -4.99 17.69 -17.15
CA LYS A 278 -5.62 16.94 -18.26
C LYS A 278 -7.04 16.50 -17.87
N ALA A 279 -7.96 16.53 -18.84
CA ALA A 279 -9.37 16.22 -18.62
C ALA A 279 -9.66 14.86 -17.94
N PRO A 280 -8.90 13.77 -18.20
CA PRO A 280 -9.12 12.49 -17.53
C PRO A 280 -8.97 12.57 -15.99
N TYR A 281 -7.96 13.30 -15.51
CA TYR A 281 -7.67 13.45 -14.08
C TYR A 281 -8.63 14.42 -13.39
N ARG A 282 -9.23 15.37 -14.13
CA ARG A 282 -10.20 16.35 -13.58
C ARG A 282 -11.48 15.71 -13.02
N LYS A 283 -11.82 14.46 -13.37
CA LYS A 283 -13.07 13.82 -12.91
C LYS A 283 -13.07 13.53 -11.40
N LYS A 284 -11.93 13.11 -10.86
CA LYS A 284 -11.73 12.78 -9.44
C LYS A 284 -10.81 13.79 -8.73
N ALA A 285 -10.56 14.93 -9.37
CA ALA A 285 -9.62 15.90 -8.83
C ALA A 285 -10.17 16.61 -7.60
N VAL A 286 -9.29 16.85 -6.63
CA VAL A 286 -9.59 17.52 -5.37
C VAL A 286 -8.60 18.68 -5.19
N TRP A 287 -9.01 19.73 -4.49
CA TRP A 287 -8.12 20.84 -4.13
C TRP A 287 -7.48 20.59 -2.75
N LEU A 288 -6.17 20.82 -2.63
CA LEU A 288 -5.46 20.86 -1.35
C LEU A 288 -4.89 22.25 -1.11
N LEU A 289 -5.26 22.82 0.03
CA LEU A 289 -5.05 24.22 0.37
C LEU A 289 -4.64 24.39 1.84
N ASN A 290 -4.08 25.54 2.18
CA ASN A 290 -4.01 26.01 3.57
C ASN A 290 -5.25 26.89 3.86
N ASP A 291 -5.71 26.94 5.11
CA ASP A 291 -6.82 27.82 5.54
C ASP A 291 -6.56 29.30 5.21
N THR A 292 -5.29 29.72 5.27
CA THR A 292 -4.87 31.07 4.86
C THR A 292 -5.10 31.32 3.37
N THR A 293 -4.86 30.32 2.51
CA THR A 293 -5.15 30.36 1.08
C THR A 293 -6.66 30.39 0.82
N VAL A 294 -7.45 29.59 1.55
CA VAL A 294 -8.94 29.62 1.46
C VAL A 294 -9.48 31.00 1.83
N LYS A 295 -8.95 31.60 2.90
CA LYS A 295 -9.29 32.98 3.30
C LYS A 295 -8.94 34.00 2.21
N ALA A 296 -7.81 33.84 1.52
CA ALA A 296 -7.44 34.71 0.41
C ALA A 296 -8.42 34.57 -0.76
N LEU A 297 -8.78 33.34 -1.14
CA LEU A 297 -9.76 33.05 -2.18
C LEU A 297 -11.15 33.62 -1.85
N ARG A 298 -11.61 33.46 -0.61
CA ARG A 298 -12.90 34.00 -0.15
C ARG A 298 -12.97 35.53 -0.17
N LYS A 299 -11.83 36.21 -0.10
CA LYS A 299 -11.75 37.67 -0.15
C LYS A 299 -11.76 38.23 -1.58
N LEU A 300 -11.66 37.38 -2.61
CA LEU A 300 -11.68 37.81 -4.01
C LEU A 300 -13.07 38.35 -4.37
N LYS A 301 -13.07 39.52 -5.02
CA LYS A 301 -14.28 40.24 -5.40
C LYS A 301 -14.29 40.54 -6.89
N ASP A 302 -15.48 40.61 -7.46
CA ASP A 302 -15.70 41.16 -8.80
C ASP A 302 -15.55 42.69 -8.80
N ASN A 303 -15.60 43.31 -9.98
CA ASN A 303 -15.54 44.77 -10.14
C ASN A 303 -16.75 45.49 -9.50
N ASN A 304 -17.81 44.75 -9.15
CA ASN A 304 -19.01 45.26 -8.51
C ASN A 304 -18.95 45.13 -6.97
N GLY A 305 -17.86 44.59 -6.43
CA GLY A 305 -17.63 44.42 -5.00
C GLY A 305 -18.23 43.15 -4.38
N ASN A 306 -18.83 42.27 -5.18
CA ASN A 306 -19.39 40.99 -4.75
C ASN A 306 -18.29 39.94 -4.64
N TYR A 307 -18.41 39.02 -3.68
CA TYR A 307 -17.49 37.90 -3.56
C TYR A 307 -17.69 36.91 -4.72
N ILE A 308 -16.59 36.56 -5.40
CA ILE A 308 -16.60 35.65 -6.56
C ILE A 308 -16.96 34.23 -6.13
N TRP A 309 -16.46 33.82 -4.96
CA TRP A 309 -16.70 32.51 -4.41
C TRP A 309 -17.22 32.62 -2.97
N GLN A 310 -18.25 31.83 -2.67
CA GLN A 310 -18.80 31.69 -1.33
C GLN A 310 -18.91 30.20 -1.00
N PRO A 311 -18.51 29.79 0.21
CA PRO A 311 -18.76 28.43 0.68
C PRO A 311 -20.26 28.15 0.75
N SER A 312 -20.61 26.87 0.73
CA SER A 312 -22.00 26.44 0.86
C SER A 312 -22.55 26.84 2.22
N VAL A 313 -23.74 27.42 2.23
CA VAL A 313 -24.49 27.72 3.47
C VAL A 313 -25.43 26.57 3.86
N GLN A 314 -25.51 25.52 3.04
CA GLN A 314 -26.40 24.38 3.23
C GLN A 314 -25.66 23.23 3.93
N ALA A 315 -26.20 22.81 5.08
CA ALA A 315 -25.66 21.70 5.86
C ALA A 315 -25.57 20.42 5.02
N GLY A 316 -24.42 19.75 5.06
CA GLY A 316 -24.17 18.49 4.35
C GLY A 316 -23.71 18.64 2.90
N VAL A 317 -23.63 19.85 2.35
CA VAL A 317 -23.01 20.09 1.03
C VAL A 317 -21.57 20.53 1.25
N PRO A 318 -20.56 19.74 0.83
CA PRO A 318 -19.17 20.11 0.94
C PRO A 318 -18.89 21.42 0.20
N ASP A 319 -17.99 22.24 0.75
CA ASP A 319 -17.56 23.45 0.07
C ASP A 319 -16.78 23.09 -1.20
N MET A 320 -17.13 23.71 -2.32
CA MET A 320 -16.56 23.39 -3.64
C MET A 320 -15.97 24.62 -4.30
N ILE A 321 -14.78 24.49 -4.87
CA ILE A 321 -14.15 25.48 -5.75
C ILE A 321 -14.21 24.91 -7.18
N LEU A 322 -14.83 25.64 -8.11
CA LEU A 322 -15.02 25.20 -9.51
C LEU A 322 -15.65 23.79 -9.62
N ASN A 323 -16.68 23.53 -8.81
CA ASN A 323 -17.39 22.23 -8.74
C ASN A 323 -16.49 21.05 -8.33
N ARG A 324 -15.43 21.30 -7.56
CA ARG A 324 -14.58 20.26 -6.97
C ARG A 324 -14.41 20.49 -5.47
N PRO A 325 -14.40 19.43 -4.66
CA PRO A 325 -14.20 19.54 -3.22
C PRO A 325 -12.78 20.03 -2.91
N TYR A 326 -12.60 20.65 -1.74
CA TYR A 326 -11.29 20.96 -1.21
C TYR A 326 -11.09 20.36 0.19
N HIS A 327 -9.84 20.07 0.53
CA HIS A 327 -9.41 19.81 1.89
C HIS A 327 -8.35 20.83 2.29
N THR A 328 -8.34 21.17 3.58
CA THR A 328 -7.34 22.06 4.14
C THR A 328 -6.38 21.29 5.02
N SER A 329 -5.10 21.64 4.95
CA SER A 329 -4.07 21.11 5.83
C SER A 329 -3.09 22.21 6.19
N SER A 330 -2.63 22.20 7.44
CA SER A 330 -1.62 23.14 7.95
C SER A 330 -0.24 22.93 7.31
N TYR A 331 -0.01 21.76 6.71
CA TYR A 331 1.25 21.39 6.05
C TYR A 331 1.37 21.87 4.61
N VAL A 332 0.26 22.33 4.01
CA VAL A 332 0.32 23.07 2.75
C VAL A 332 0.93 24.45 3.03
N PRO A 333 2.00 24.86 2.34
CA PRO A 333 2.66 26.15 2.53
C PRO A 333 1.68 27.32 2.43
N GLU A 334 1.84 28.28 3.34
CA GLU A 334 1.12 29.54 3.30
C GLU A 334 1.52 30.39 2.09
N VAL A 335 0.71 31.41 1.80
CA VAL A 335 0.93 32.32 0.67
C VAL A 335 2.20 33.14 0.87
N ALA A 336 3.30 32.68 0.28
CA ALA A 336 4.60 33.35 0.30
C ALA A 336 5.31 33.22 -1.05
N ALA A 337 6.15 34.20 -1.38
CA ALA A 337 6.90 34.25 -2.63
C ALA A 337 7.71 32.95 -2.86
N GLY A 338 7.54 32.32 -4.02
CA GLY A 338 8.22 31.06 -4.38
C GLY A 338 7.60 29.79 -3.79
N SER A 339 6.58 29.88 -2.92
CA SER A 339 5.94 28.73 -2.29
C SER A 339 4.88 28.09 -3.18
N LYS A 340 4.73 26.76 -3.08
CA LYS A 340 3.61 26.02 -3.69
C LYS A 340 2.42 26.04 -2.73
N VAL A 341 1.42 26.87 -3.04
CA VAL A 341 0.35 27.25 -2.09
C VAL A 341 -0.94 26.45 -2.26
N MET A 342 -1.03 25.70 -3.35
CA MET A 342 -2.22 24.95 -3.74
C MET A 342 -1.83 23.79 -4.65
N ALA A 343 -2.48 22.66 -4.46
CA ALA A 343 -2.41 21.51 -5.37
C ALA A 343 -3.81 21.15 -5.86
N PHE A 344 -3.91 20.76 -7.12
CA PHE A 344 -5.14 20.29 -7.75
C PHE A 344 -4.86 19.04 -8.58
N GLY A 345 -5.57 17.97 -8.30
CA GLY A 345 -5.33 16.72 -9.00
C GLY A 345 -6.06 15.53 -8.44
N ASP A 346 -5.89 14.41 -9.13
CA ASP A 346 -6.33 13.11 -8.67
C ASP A 346 -5.24 12.51 -7.77
N PHE A 347 -5.44 12.62 -6.45
CA PHE A 347 -4.50 12.14 -5.45
C PHE A 347 -4.46 10.61 -5.32
N SER A 348 -5.37 9.88 -5.97
CA SER A 348 -5.31 8.40 -5.98
C SER A 348 -4.04 7.87 -6.65
N TYR A 349 -3.37 8.69 -7.46
CA TYR A 349 -2.06 8.39 -8.04
C TYR A 349 -0.88 8.63 -7.08
N TYR A 350 -1.13 9.16 -5.88
CA TYR A 350 -0.18 9.08 -4.78
C TYR A 350 -0.39 7.76 -4.05
N TRP A 351 0.66 6.95 -3.98
CA TRP A 351 0.58 5.64 -3.33
C TRP A 351 1.28 5.69 -1.98
N ILE A 352 0.57 5.24 -0.96
CA ILE A 352 1.08 5.05 0.39
C ILE A 352 1.30 3.55 0.58
N ALA A 353 2.53 3.15 0.86
CA ALA A 353 2.88 1.78 1.15
C ALA A 353 3.11 1.62 2.66
N ASP A 354 2.16 0.97 3.34
CA ASP A 354 2.34 0.54 4.72
C ASP A 354 3.04 -0.83 4.71
N ARG A 355 4.18 -0.94 5.41
CA ARG A 355 5.03 -2.14 5.40
C ARG A 355 5.07 -2.81 6.76
N GLN A 356 4.62 -4.07 6.79
CA GLN A 356 4.40 -4.83 8.02
C GLN A 356 3.45 -4.08 8.97
N GLY A 357 2.64 -4.81 9.75
CA GLY A 357 1.70 -4.16 10.67
C GLY A 357 2.39 -3.20 11.65
N ARG A 358 1.60 -2.43 12.38
CA ARG A 358 2.14 -1.51 13.40
C ARG A 358 2.77 -2.30 14.54
N SER A 359 3.94 -1.85 14.99
CA SER A 359 4.72 -2.49 16.05
C SER A 359 4.62 -1.71 17.34
N PHE A 360 4.43 -2.42 18.46
CA PHE A 360 4.50 -1.84 19.79
C PHE A 360 5.53 -2.58 20.65
N LYS A 361 6.24 -1.81 21.47
CA LYS A 361 7.23 -2.32 22.41
C LYS A 361 7.15 -1.59 23.74
N ARG A 362 7.07 -2.36 24.82
CA ARG A 362 7.18 -1.85 26.19
C ARG A 362 8.64 -1.77 26.62
N LEU A 363 9.04 -0.62 27.16
CA LEU A 363 10.34 -0.35 27.77
C LEU A 363 10.18 -0.33 29.29
N ASN A 364 10.78 -1.33 29.95
CA ASN A 364 10.69 -1.51 31.40
C ASN A 364 11.81 -0.85 32.19
N GLU A 365 13.04 -0.86 31.66
CA GLU A 365 14.22 -0.50 32.45
C GLU A 365 14.59 0.98 32.35
N LEU A 366 14.36 1.60 31.18
CA LEU A 366 14.81 2.96 30.89
C LEU A 366 14.15 4.03 31.78
N PHE A 367 12.93 3.79 32.27
CA PHE A 367 12.16 4.73 33.10
C PHE A 367 11.80 4.17 34.48
N ALA A 368 12.43 3.06 34.87
CA ALA A 368 12.19 2.43 36.17
C ALA A 368 12.54 3.36 37.34
N ALA A 369 13.57 4.19 37.20
CA ALA A 369 14.01 5.14 38.23
C ALA A 369 12.95 6.21 38.57
N THR A 370 12.04 6.50 37.63
CA THR A 370 10.96 7.49 37.79
C THR A 370 9.59 6.85 37.98
N GLY A 371 9.51 5.53 38.16
CA GLY A 371 8.23 4.81 38.29
C GLY A 371 7.34 4.90 37.04
N GLN A 372 7.95 4.99 35.85
CA GLN A 372 7.25 5.12 34.58
C GLN A 372 7.57 3.95 33.64
N VAL A 373 6.66 3.66 32.73
CA VAL A 373 6.79 2.68 31.65
C VAL A 373 6.77 3.43 30.31
N GLY A 374 7.71 3.10 29.42
CA GLY A 374 7.74 3.64 28.06
C GLY A 374 7.04 2.71 27.08
N PHE A 375 6.15 3.22 26.25
CA PHE A 375 5.59 2.52 25.10
C PHE A 375 6.18 3.12 23.84
N LEU A 376 6.99 2.33 23.13
CA LEU A 376 7.43 2.63 21.79
C LEU A 376 6.39 2.11 20.81
N ALA A 377 5.99 2.97 19.90
CA ALA A 377 5.15 2.61 18.79
C ALA A 377 5.87 2.98 17.50
N SER A 378 5.97 2.05 16.56
CA SER A 378 6.56 2.32 15.25
C SER A 378 5.79 1.70 14.11
N GLN A 379 5.80 2.42 13.00
CA GLN A 379 5.24 2.03 11.73
C GLN A 379 6.31 2.23 10.64
N ARG A 380 6.29 1.39 9.62
CA ARG A 380 7.11 1.59 8.43
C ARG A 380 6.18 1.99 7.29
N VAL A 381 6.40 3.17 6.74
CA VAL A 381 5.57 3.76 5.69
C VAL A 381 6.46 4.45 4.66
N ASP A 382 6.07 4.38 3.40
CA ASP A 382 6.60 5.24 2.35
C ASP A 382 5.46 5.76 1.49
N GLY A 383 5.68 6.90 0.84
CA GLY A 383 4.68 7.61 0.06
C GLY A 383 5.34 8.25 -1.15
N LYS A 384 4.75 8.04 -2.33
CA LYS A 384 5.25 8.64 -3.56
C LYS A 384 4.16 8.86 -4.59
N LEU A 385 4.28 9.97 -5.32
CA LEU A 385 3.45 10.25 -6.48
C LEU A 385 3.92 9.38 -7.66
N ILE A 386 3.03 8.50 -8.13
CA ILE A 386 3.30 7.58 -9.24
C ILE A 386 3.26 8.32 -10.58
N LEU A 387 2.25 9.17 -10.77
CA LEU A 387 2.07 9.96 -11.99
C LEU A 387 2.08 11.45 -11.66
N ALA A 388 3.20 12.11 -11.95
CA ALA A 388 3.38 13.54 -11.68
C ALA A 388 2.45 14.45 -12.51
N GLU A 389 1.88 13.95 -13.61
CA GLU A 389 0.91 14.67 -14.44
C GLU A 389 -0.52 14.64 -13.89
N ALA A 390 -0.82 13.73 -12.95
CA ALA A 390 -2.15 13.60 -12.35
C ALA A 390 -2.44 14.70 -11.32
N VAL A 391 -1.41 15.43 -10.88
CA VAL A 391 -1.51 16.52 -9.92
C VAL A 391 -0.70 17.72 -10.40
N LYS A 392 -1.32 18.90 -10.33
CA LYS A 392 -0.73 20.19 -10.66
C LYS A 392 -0.65 21.09 -9.44
N THR A 393 0.46 21.81 -9.30
CA THR A 393 0.65 22.80 -8.22
C THR A 393 0.63 24.22 -8.73
N MET A 394 0.11 25.14 -7.91
CA MET A 394 0.25 26.58 -8.11
C MET A 394 1.40 27.10 -7.25
N LYS A 395 2.35 27.78 -7.90
CA LYS A 395 3.47 28.44 -7.27
C LYS A 395 3.24 29.95 -7.23
N VAL A 396 3.47 30.59 -6.09
CA VAL A 396 3.47 32.05 -6.03
C VAL A 396 4.77 32.57 -6.61
N LYS A 397 4.70 33.60 -7.46
CA LYS A 397 5.89 34.24 -8.03
C LYS A 397 6.91 34.58 -6.94
N SER A 398 8.16 34.13 -7.10
CA SER A 398 9.28 34.69 -6.34
C SER A 398 9.58 36.07 -6.88
N SER A 399 9.76 37.08 -6.01
CA SER A 399 10.44 38.30 -6.44
C SER A 399 11.80 37.87 -6.99
N ALA A 400 12.12 38.26 -8.23
CA ALA A 400 13.43 37.98 -8.79
C ALA A 400 14.45 38.67 -7.88
N SER A 401 15.19 37.90 -7.09
CA SER A 401 16.47 38.36 -6.57
C SER A 401 17.32 38.57 -7.82
N SER A 402 17.51 39.82 -8.20
CA SER A 402 18.57 40.22 -9.11
C SER A 402 19.87 39.73 -8.48
N ALA A 403 20.42 38.64 -9.01
CA ALA A 403 21.79 38.26 -8.74
C ALA A 403 22.68 39.40 -9.25
N SER A 404 23.16 40.22 -8.31
CA SER A 404 24.24 41.17 -8.49
C SER A 404 25.58 40.48 -8.31
#